data_AF-A0A2N1RJR6-F1
#
_entry.id   AF-A0A2N1RJR6-F1
#
_cell.length_a   1.000
_cell.length_b   1.000
_cell.length_c   1.000
_cell.angle_alpha   90.00
_cell.angle_beta   90.00
_cell.angle_gamma   90.00
#
_symmetry.space_group_name_H-M   'P 1'
#
loop_
_entity.id
_entity.type
_entity.pdbx_description
1 polymer ?
#
loop_
_entity_poly.entity_id
_entity_poly.type
_entity_poly.pdbx_seq_one_letter_code
_entity_poly.pdbx_strand_id
1 'polypeptide(L)'
;MEQTLSYVLVTPYTIAKSRTGGVVSRLLSRLDIELVGAQMIAPDENLITEYANLVRNQKDKDSQRAAELLAQYVEQKLAPSLGRKHRSLFLLFRGEDPCRKLSEICGALYSESQNIDNLTGETIRDTYADLIVDPENPDDVTYFEPAVITPRMQETADDHLALFAKWLPEEQNIVQNMVYPHPQKIERTLVILKPDNWKYASSKPGTIIDMFSRTGLRIVGIKIHRLSVAEALEFYGPVKEVLKDKLAPVFGKKAKELLEREFKLNLSETTAKMLTESFGIEYAEDQFDQIVEFMSGIRPRQCPLEEMHQPGTVKCMILVYEGEGALKKIRDVLGPTDPLKAPGGTVRREFGSNIMVNTAHASDSMEAAQREMSVVKIDKNSSAAIIQSYLSIIHR
;
A
#
# COMPACT_ATOMS: atom_id res chain seq x y z
N MET A 1 12.95 24.39 1.39
CA MET A 1 13.37 23.59 0.22
C MET A 1 12.10 23.19 -0.51
N GLU A 2 12.07 23.40 -1.82
CA GLU A 2 10.88 23.16 -2.64
C GLU A 2 10.57 21.66 -2.68
N GLN A 3 9.34 21.27 -2.34
CA GLN A 3 8.93 19.88 -2.40
C GLN A 3 8.43 19.57 -3.82
N THR A 4 9.09 18.65 -4.50
CA THR A 4 8.69 18.21 -5.84
C THR A 4 8.09 16.80 -5.80
N LEU A 5 7.56 16.35 -6.94
CA LEU A 5 7.04 14.99 -7.11
C LEU A 5 7.92 14.17 -8.05
N SER A 6 7.98 12.87 -7.78
CA SER A 6 8.48 11.89 -8.73
C SER A 6 7.77 10.56 -8.49
N TYR A 7 8.03 9.56 -9.32
CA TYR A 7 7.29 8.30 -9.28
C TYR A 7 8.19 7.11 -9.57
N VAL A 8 7.76 5.94 -9.10
CA VAL A 8 8.29 4.65 -9.51
C VAL A 8 7.17 3.85 -10.13
N LEU A 9 7.36 3.42 -11.37
CA LEU A 9 6.47 2.51 -12.07
C LEU A 9 7.08 1.10 -12.02
N VAL A 10 6.47 0.20 -11.24
CA VAL A 10 6.88 -1.20 -11.18
C VAL A 10 6.27 -1.95 -12.37
N THR A 11 7.12 -2.67 -13.11
CA THR A 11 6.76 -3.27 -14.39
C THR A 11 5.78 -4.45 -14.25
N PRO A 12 5.04 -4.80 -15.32
CA PRO A 12 4.15 -5.95 -15.29
C PRO A 12 4.81 -7.26 -14.93
N TYR A 13 6.03 -7.50 -15.44
CA TYR A 13 6.79 -8.71 -15.16
C TYR A 13 7.18 -8.81 -13.68
N THR A 14 7.63 -7.70 -13.09
CA THR A 14 7.98 -7.64 -11.67
C THR A 14 6.79 -7.96 -10.77
N ILE A 15 5.61 -7.45 -11.13
CA ILE A 15 4.36 -7.76 -10.41
C ILE A 15 3.92 -9.21 -10.65
N ALA A 16 4.04 -9.70 -11.89
CA ALA A 16 3.67 -11.08 -12.23
C ALA A 16 4.54 -12.11 -11.50
N LYS A 17 5.82 -11.80 -11.27
CA LYS A 17 6.74 -12.62 -10.46
C LYS A 17 6.65 -12.35 -8.96
N SER A 18 5.64 -11.63 -8.48
CA SER A 18 5.43 -11.34 -7.06
C SER A 18 6.59 -10.58 -6.39
N ARG A 19 7.43 -9.87 -7.15
CA ARG A 19 8.59 -9.12 -6.63
C ARG A 19 8.20 -7.76 -6.02
N THR A 20 6.91 -7.40 -6.05
CA THR A 20 6.38 -6.12 -5.56
C THR A 20 6.76 -5.82 -4.12
N GLY A 21 6.68 -6.81 -3.21
CA GLY A 21 7.04 -6.64 -1.81
C GLY A 21 8.51 -6.26 -1.60
N GLY A 22 9.41 -6.94 -2.32
CA GLY A 22 10.84 -6.64 -2.31
C GLY A 22 11.17 -5.25 -2.85
N VAL A 23 10.52 -4.82 -3.94
CA VAL A 23 10.66 -3.46 -4.48
C VAL A 23 10.20 -2.41 -3.47
N VAL A 24 8.98 -2.56 -2.93
CA VAL A 24 8.41 -1.63 -1.94
C VAL A 24 9.26 -1.57 -0.67
N SER A 25 9.76 -2.71 -0.20
CA SER A 25 10.64 -2.79 0.96
C SER A 25 11.90 -1.93 0.78
N ARG A 26 12.55 -2.01 -0.39
CA ARG A 26 13.76 -1.24 -0.68
C ARG A 26 13.50 0.26 -0.82
N LEU A 27 12.40 0.64 -1.47
CA LEU A 27 11.99 2.04 -1.56
C LEU A 27 11.71 2.62 -0.16
N LEU A 28 10.90 1.95 0.66
CA LEU A 28 10.44 2.52 1.93
C LEU A 28 11.45 2.45 3.08
N SER A 29 12.49 1.63 2.98
CA SER A 29 13.52 1.51 4.02
C SER A 29 14.66 2.52 3.89
N ARG A 30 14.85 3.12 2.72
CA ARG A 30 16.03 3.95 2.39
C ARG A 30 15.69 5.40 1.99
N LEU A 31 14.41 5.78 2.06
CA LEU A 31 13.93 7.10 1.63
C LEU A 31 13.48 7.95 2.82
N ASP A 32 13.88 9.21 2.79
CA ASP A 32 13.34 10.31 3.60
C ASP A 32 12.24 11.10 2.87
N ILE A 33 11.89 10.70 1.64
CA ILE A 33 10.76 11.24 0.88
C ILE A 33 9.47 10.46 1.15
N GLU A 34 8.35 11.13 1.07
CA GLU A 34 7.05 10.60 1.44
C GLU A 34 6.38 9.85 0.28
N LEU A 35 5.98 8.59 0.48
CA LEU A 35 5.02 7.92 -0.41
C LEU A 35 3.63 8.55 -0.23
N VAL A 36 3.19 9.34 -1.20
CA VAL A 36 1.93 10.13 -1.15
C VAL A 36 0.80 9.52 -1.98
N GLY A 37 1.11 8.65 -2.93
CA GLY A 37 0.12 7.97 -3.77
C GLY A 37 0.60 6.59 -4.19
N ALA A 38 -0.35 5.68 -4.42
CA ALA A 38 -0.10 4.37 -4.98
C ALA A 38 -1.35 3.94 -5.74
N GLN A 39 -1.20 3.41 -6.95
CA GLN A 39 -2.31 2.94 -7.78
C GLN A 39 -1.88 1.74 -8.62
N MET A 40 -2.74 0.72 -8.70
CA MET A 40 -2.61 -0.32 -9.70
C MET A 40 -3.18 0.25 -10.99
N ILE A 41 -2.39 0.24 -12.05
CA ILE A 41 -2.77 0.78 -13.36
C ILE A 41 -2.72 -0.31 -14.41
N ALA A 42 -3.51 -0.16 -15.47
CA ALA A 42 -3.47 -1.02 -16.65
C ALA A 42 -3.51 -0.14 -17.90
N PRO A 43 -2.33 0.34 -18.36
CA PRO A 43 -2.25 1.27 -19.49
C PRO A 43 -2.94 0.76 -20.76
N ASP A 44 -3.55 1.69 -21.51
CA ASP A 44 -3.97 1.46 -22.89
C ASP A 44 -2.86 1.82 -23.88
N GLU A 45 -3.09 1.53 -25.16
CA GLU A 45 -2.12 1.79 -26.24
C GLU A 45 -1.80 3.29 -26.40
N ASN A 46 -2.77 4.18 -26.14
CA ASN A 46 -2.55 5.62 -26.30
C ASN A 46 -1.58 6.14 -25.25
N LEU A 47 -1.82 5.83 -23.97
CA LEU A 47 -0.90 6.20 -22.89
C LEU A 47 0.50 5.65 -23.15
N ILE A 48 0.60 4.39 -23.58
CA ILE A 48 1.88 3.73 -23.81
C ILE A 48 2.67 4.38 -24.94
N THR A 49 2.00 4.75 -26.04
CA THR A 49 2.63 5.44 -27.16
C THR A 49 3.17 6.81 -26.74
N GLU A 50 2.35 7.61 -26.05
CA GLU A 50 2.77 8.92 -25.56
C GLU A 50 3.90 8.81 -24.52
N TYR A 51 3.78 7.85 -23.59
CA TYR A 51 4.76 7.64 -22.53
C TYR A 51 6.11 7.15 -23.07
N ALA A 52 6.11 6.19 -24.00
CA ALA A 52 7.34 5.73 -24.65
C ALA A 52 8.07 6.86 -25.39
N ASN A 53 7.31 7.73 -26.07
CA ASN A 53 7.88 8.89 -26.76
C ASN A 53 8.52 9.88 -25.78
N LEU A 54 7.91 10.12 -24.61
CA LEU A 54 8.52 10.96 -23.57
C LEU A 54 9.80 10.33 -23.00
N VAL A 55 9.77 9.02 -22.72
CA VAL A 55 10.94 8.28 -22.23
C VAL A 55 12.10 8.34 -23.22
N ARG A 56 11.81 8.13 -24.52
CA ARG A 56 12.79 8.16 -25.60
C ARG A 56 13.43 9.55 -25.78
N ASN A 57 12.62 10.60 -25.70
CA ASN A 57 13.04 11.98 -25.93
C ASN A 57 13.43 12.71 -24.63
N GLN A 58 13.76 11.97 -23.56
CA GLN A 58 14.20 12.57 -22.31
C GLN A 58 15.47 13.43 -22.51
N LYS A 59 15.64 14.44 -21.66
CA LYS A 59 16.70 15.45 -21.81
C LYS A 59 18.07 15.02 -21.27
N ASP A 60 18.14 13.87 -20.59
CA ASP A 60 19.38 13.27 -20.09
C ASP A 60 20.19 12.64 -21.24
N LYS A 61 21.13 13.41 -21.79
CA LYS A 61 21.97 13.01 -22.93
C LYS A 61 22.92 11.86 -22.60
N ASP A 62 23.31 11.71 -21.34
CA ASP A 62 24.24 10.66 -20.90
C ASP A 62 23.56 9.28 -20.84
N SER A 63 22.24 9.22 -21.09
CA SER A 63 21.38 8.05 -20.91
C SER A 63 20.68 7.62 -22.22
N GLN A 64 21.10 8.12 -23.38
CA GLN A 64 20.32 7.96 -24.63
C GLN A 64 20.07 6.48 -25.01
N ARG A 65 21.06 5.60 -24.85
CA ARG A 65 20.90 4.15 -25.09
C ARG A 65 19.92 3.52 -24.10
N ALA A 66 20.02 3.87 -22.82
CA ALA A 66 19.11 3.38 -21.79
C ALA A 66 17.67 3.91 -21.99
N ALA A 67 17.53 5.15 -22.47
CA ALA A 67 16.26 5.76 -22.85
C ALA A 67 15.57 4.96 -23.96
N GLU A 68 16.31 4.62 -25.01
CA GLU A 68 15.79 3.84 -26.14
C GLU A 68 15.37 2.42 -25.70
N LEU A 69 16.19 1.73 -24.91
CA LEU A 69 15.85 0.41 -24.36
C LEU A 69 14.60 0.46 -23.47
N LEU A 70 14.47 1.48 -22.61
CA LEU A 70 13.26 1.67 -21.81
C LEU A 70 12.04 1.95 -22.67
N ALA A 71 12.14 2.82 -23.67
CA ALA A 71 11.03 3.16 -24.55
C ALA A 71 10.54 1.93 -25.32
N GLN A 72 11.45 1.12 -25.87
CA GLN A 72 11.12 -0.15 -26.51
C GLN A 72 10.45 -1.13 -25.53
N TYR A 73 10.95 -1.21 -24.28
CA TYR A 73 10.32 -2.03 -23.25
C TYR A 73 8.89 -1.57 -22.95
N VAL A 74 8.67 -0.26 -22.83
CA VAL A 74 7.34 0.33 -22.61
C VAL A 74 6.39 -0.06 -23.75
N GLU A 75 6.82 0.10 -25.00
CA GLU A 75 6.03 -0.25 -26.20
C GLU A 75 5.71 -1.74 -26.30
N GLN A 76 6.63 -2.61 -25.90
CA GLN A 76 6.48 -4.07 -26.10
C GLN A 76 5.86 -4.80 -24.91
N LYS A 77 6.12 -4.35 -23.68
CA LYS A 77 5.81 -5.10 -22.45
C LYS A 77 4.79 -4.42 -21.55
N LEU A 78 4.64 -3.10 -21.62
CA LEU A 78 3.57 -2.39 -20.91
C LEU A 78 2.32 -2.23 -21.79
N ALA A 79 2.46 -2.21 -23.12
CA ALA A 79 1.33 -2.20 -24.04
C ALA A 79 0.40 -3.41 -23.86
N PRO A 80 -0.92 -3.23 -24.06
CA PRO A 80 -1.83 -4.36 -24.14
C PRO A 80 -1.35 -5.41 -25.13
N SER A 81 -1.44 -6.69 -24.78
CA SER A 81 -1.15 -7.78 -25.72
C SER A 81 -2.19 -8.89 -25.61
N LEU A 82 -2.50 -9.51 -26.76
CA LEU A 82 -3.54 -10.54 -26.87
C LEU A 82 -4.90 -10.09 -26.28
N GLY A 83 -5.25 -8.81 -26.49
CA GLY A 83 -6.49 -8.21 -25.98
C GLY A 83 -6.52 -7.97 -24.47
N ARG A 84 -5.37 -8.01 -23.78
CA ARG A 84 -5.28 -7.81 -22.32
C ARG A 84 -4.34 -6.67 -21.98
N LYS A 85 -4.84 -5.71 -21.19
CA LYS A 85 -4.00 -4.68 -20.55
C LYS A 85 -3.14 -5.31 -19.46
N HIS A 86 -1.86 -4.97 -19.39
CA HIS A 86 -0.96 -5.49 -18.35
C HIS A 86 -0.95 -4.57 -17.13
N ARG A 87 -1.03 -5.17 -15.94
CA ARG A 87 -1.04 -4.38 -14.70
C ARG A 87 0.36 -3.90 -14.36
N SER A 88 0.46 -2.66 -13.93
CA SER A 88 1.67 -2.05 -13.36
C SER A 88 1.31 -1.37 -12.04
N LEU A 89 2.30 -1.13 -11.19
CA LEU A 89 2.12 -0.45 -9.91
C LEU A 89 2.77 0.91 -10.01
N PHE A 90 1.95 1.95 -9.94
CA PHE A 90 2.38 3.34 -9.93
C PHE A 90 2.51 3.81 -8.48
N LEU A 91 3.71 4.23 -8.08
CA LEU A 91 4.00 4.77 -6.75
C LEU A 91 4.44 6.22 -6.88
N LEU A 92 3.78 7.12 -6.17
CA LEU A 92 4.03 8.57 -6.23
C LEU A 92 4.69 9.04 -4.93
N PHE A 93 5.84 9.71 -5.07
CA PHE A 93 6.64 10.20 -3.96
C PHE A 93 6.75 11.73 -3.97
N ARG A 94 6.79 12.32 -2.79
CA ARG A 94 6.96 13.76 -2.56
C ARG A 94 8.12 14.00 -1.60
N GLY A 95 8.96 14.96 -1.92
CA GLY A 95 9.99 15.41 -0.97
C GLY A 95 10.99 16.33 -1.62
N GLU A 96 12.13 16.47 -0.96
CA GLU A 96 13.28 17.17 -1.52
C GLU A 96 14.07 16.22 -2.43
N ASP A 97 14.23 16.63 -3.68
CA ASP A 97 14.98 15.91 -4.73
C ASP A 97 14.58 14.41 -4.87
N PRO A 98 13.29 14.12 -5.10
CA PRO A 98 12.80 12.75 -5.17
C PRO A 98 13.35 12.01 -6.39
N CYS A 99 13.60 12.68 -7.53
CA CYS A 99 14.11 12.02 -8.74
C CYS A 99 15.50 11.42 -8.53
N ARG A 100 16.45 12.18 -7.96
CA ARG A 100 17.78 11.66 -7.66
C ARG A 100 17.72 10.50 -6.68
N LYS A 101 17.02 10.68 -5.56
CA LYS A 101 16.90 9.67 -4.48
C LYS A 101 16.26 8.37 -4.98
N LEU A 102 15.20 8.46 -5.77
CA LEU A 102 14.56 7.28 -6.37
C LEU A 102 15.49 6.62 -7.40
N SER A 103 16.18 7.39 -8.24
CA SER A 103 17.12 6.86 -9.22
C SER A 103 18.29 6.12 -8.54
N GLU A 104 18.83 6.62 -7.44
CA GLU A 104 19.92 5.98 -6.69
C GLU A 104 19.48 4.61 -6.13
N ILE A 105 18.29 4.52 -5.54
CA ILE A 105 17.76 3.25 -5.02
C ILE A 105 17.37 2.29 -6.13
N CYS A 106 16.81 2.82 -7.22
CA CYS A 106 16.45 2.01 -8.38
C CYS A 106 17.69 1.45 -9.08
N GLY A 107 18.80 2.21 -9.08
CA GLY A 107 20.07 1.86 -9.72
C GLY A 107 20.12 2.31 -11.18
N ALA A 108 21.28 2.25 -11.81
CA ALA A 108 21.42 2.50 -13.24
C ALA A 108 20.88 1.31 -14.07
N LEU A 109 20.47 1.56 -15.33
CA LEU A 109 20.04 0.50 -16.25
C LEU A 109 21.21 -0.15 -16.97
N TYR A 110 22.21 0.66 -17.25
CA TYR A 110 23.43 0.30 -17.95
C TYR A 110 24.55 0.81 -17.07
N SER A 111 25.23 -0.07 -16.33
CA SER A 111 26.59 0.24 -15.92
C SER A 111 27.48 -0.31 -17.02
N GLU A 112 28.44 0.49 -17.48
CA GLU A 112 29.44 0.11 -18.49
C GLU A 112 30.29 -1.12 -18.07
N SER A 113 30.00 -1.72 -16.91
CA SER A 113 30.76 -2.78 -16.26
C SER A 113 29.88 -3.80 -15.51
N GLN A 114 28.67 -4.15 -16.00
CA GLN A 114 27.92 -5.31 -15.46
C GLN A 114 28.60 -6.63 -15.81
N ASN A 115 29.74 -6.92 -15.17
CA ASN A 115 30.26 -8.26 -14.99
C ASN A 115 29.62 -8.85 -13.72
N ILE A 116 29.46 -10.17 -13.64
CA ILE A 116 28.96 -10.87 -12.43
C ILE A 116 29.75 -10.47 -11.18
N ASP A 117 31.04 -10.15 -11.36
CA ASP A 117 31.94 -9.69 -10.29
C ASP A 117 31.60 -8.28 -9.75
N ASN A 118 30.84 -7.47 -10.49
CA ASN A 118 30.47 -6.10 -10.14
C ASN A 118 28.99 -5.96 -9.72
N LEU A 119 28.19 -7.03 -9.78
CA LEU A 119 26.81 -7.02 -9.30
C LEU A 119 26.78 -7.11 -7.78
N THR A 120 26.43 -6.01 -7.12
CA THR A 120 26.45 -5.91 -5.64
C THR A 120 25.10 -6.24 -4.99
N GLY A 121 24.01 -6.28 -5.76
CA GLY A 121 22.65 -6.45 -5.23
C GLY A 121 22.15 -5.24 -4.43
N GLU A 122 22.83 -4.09 -4.53
CA GLU A 122 22.57 -2.90 -3.73
C GLU A 122 21.26 -2.22 -4.13
N THR A 123 21.01 -2.10 -5.43
CA THR A 123 19.87 -1.38 -6.01
C THR A 123 18.73 -2.32 -6.40
N ILE A 124 17.54 -1.78 -6.65
CA ILE A 124 16.39 -2.58 -7.13
C ILE A 124 16.74 -3.31 -8.43
N ARG A 125 17.42 -2.64 -9.36
CA ARG A 125 17.83 -3.22 -10.65
C ARG A 125 18.83 -4.34 -10.47
N ASP A 126 19.83 -4.19 -9.60
CA ASP A 126 20.83 -5.26 -9.35
C ASP A 126 20.22 -6.59 -8.89
N THR A 127 19.00 -6.57 -8.33
CA THR A 127 18.35 -7.77 -7.81
C THR A 127 17.20 -8.28 -8.65
N TYR A 128 16.48 -7.38 -9.32
CA TYR A 128 15.23 -7.74 -9.99
C TYR A 128 15.21 -7.42 -11.48
N ALA A 129 16.15 -6.62 -11.98
CA ALA A 129 16.28 -6.38 -13.42
C ALA A 129 17.10 -7.50 -14.07
N ASP A 130 16.84 -7.71 -15.35
CA ASP A 130 17.58 -8.66 -16.17
C ASP A 130 17.99 -7.92 -17.46
N LEU A 131 19.29 -7.89 -17.76
CA LEU A 131 19.84 -7.38 -19.03
C LEU A 131 20.74 -8.47 -19.61
N ILE A 132 20.28 -9.10 -20.69
CA ILE A 132 21.00 -10.16 -21.37
C ILE A 132 21.41 -9.61 -22.73
N VAL A 133 22.72 -9.60 -22.97
CA VAL A 133 23.34 -9.17 -24.22
C VAL A 133 23.87 -10.37 -24.99
N ASP A 134 24.07 -10.22 -26.30
CA ASP A 134 24.74 -11.22 -27.11
C ASP A 134 26.19 -11.40 -26.62
N PRO A 135 26.64 -12.63 -26.29
CA PRO A 135 28.02 -12.89 -25.86
C PRO A 135 29.09 -12.49 -26.89
N GLU A 136 28.76 -12.53 -28.18
CA GLU A 136 29.66 -12.16 -29.28
C GLU A 136 29.56 -10.67 -29.63
N ASN A 137 28.44 -10.02 -29.27
CA ASN A 137 28.22 -8.59 -29.46
C ASN A 137 27.52 -7.94 -28.25
N PRO A 138 28.27 -7.48 -27.24
CA PRO A 138 27.71 -6.84 -26.04
C PRO A 138 26.86 -5.59 -26.31
N ASP A 139 26.92 -5.03 -27.52
CA ASP A 139 26.05 -3.93 -27.93
C ASP A 139 24.63 -4.37 -28.29
N ASP A 140 24.45 -5.65 -28.62
CA ASP A 140 23.14 -6.23 -28.95
C ASP A 140 22.45 -6.79 -27.71
N VAL A 141 21.24 -6.29 -27.42
CA VAL A 141 20.46 -6.66 -26.23
C VAL A 141 19.42 -7.71 -26.62
N THR A 142 19.63 -8.95 -26.21
CA THR A 142 18.71 -10.08 -26.48
C THR A 142 17.48 -10.06 -25.59
N TYR A 143 17.63 -9.65 -24.33
CA TYR A 143 16.52 -9.55 -23.39
C TYR A 143 16.73 -8.43 -22.38
N PHE A 144 15.66 -7.71 -22.08
CA PHE A 144 15.68 -6.61 -21.13
C PHE A 144 14.41 -6.56 -20.30
N GLU A 145 14.61 -6.47 -18.99
CA GLU A 145 13.58 -6.23 -17.97
C GLU A 145 14.14 -5.24 -16.95
N PRO A 146 13.64 -4.00 -16.86
CA PRO A 146 14.22 -2.97 -15.99
C PRO A 146 13.77 -3.09 -14.52
N ALA A 147 12.82 -3.98 -14.22
CA ALA A 147 12.08 -4.13 -12.96
C ALA A 147 11.20 -2.93 -12.56
N VAL A 148 11.75 -1.73 -12.65
CA VAL A 148 11.13 -0.46 -12.34
C VAL A 148 11.56 0.63 -13.33
N ILE A 149 10.65 1.56 -13.61
CA ILE A 149 10.89 2.76 -14.41
C ILE A 149 10.70 3.97 -13.50
N THR A 150 11.69 4.86 -13.48
CA THR A 150 11.69 6.11 -12.70
C THR A 150 12.47 7.17 -13.49
N PRO A 151 12.01 8.43 -13.54
CA PRO A 151 12.76 9.51 -14.15
C PRO A 151 13.96 9.91 -13.26
N ARG A 152 15.06 10.32 -13.90
CA ARG A 152 16.27 10.81 -13.19
C ARG A 152 16.26 12.32 -12.98
N MET A 153 15.69 13.05 -13.95
CA MET A 153 15.62 14.51 -13.97
C MET A 153 14.22 14.97 -13.59
N GLN A 154 14.13 16.07 -12.83
CA GLN A 154 12.84 16.62 -12.40
C GLN A 154 11.98 17.06 -13.59
N GLU A 155 12.56 17.72 -14.58
CA GLU A 155 11.85 18.16 -15.78
C GLU A 155 11.20 16.98 -16.54
N THR A 156 11.92 15.86 -16.67
CA THR A 156 11.37 14.62 -17.26
C THR A 156 10.26 14.03 -16.40
N ALA A 157 10.41 14.08 -15.07
CA ALA A 157 9.35 13.65 -14.16
C ALA A 157 8.08 14.49 -14.35
N ASP A 158 8.21 15.81 -14.48
CA ASP A 158 7.09 16.73 -14.64
C ASP A 158 6.34 16.48 -15.95
N ASP A 159 7.06 16.25 -17.06
CA ASP A 159 6.47 15.87 -18.35
C ASP A 159 5.69 14.55 -18.26
N HIS A 160 6.28 13.52 -17.63
CA HIS A 160 5.62 12.23 -17.43
C HIS A 160 4.38 12.37 -16.53
N LEU A 161 4.51 13.11 -15.43
CA LEU A 161 3.41 13.35 -14.50
C LEU A 161 2.29 14.14 -15.16
N ALA A 162 2.58 15.08 -16.06
CA ALA A 162 1.57 15.79 -16.84
C ALA A 162 0.76 14.86 -17.76
N LEU A 163 1.41 13.84 -18.35
CA LEU A 163 0.71 12.79 -19.09
C LEU A 163 -0.18 11.95 -18.16
N PHE A 164 0.36 11.44 -17.05
CA PHE A 164 -0.40 10.64 -16.08
C PHE A 164 -1.57 11.43 -15.45
N ALA A 165 -1.42 12.74 -15.22
CA ALA A 165 -2.47 13.60 -14.67
C ALA A 165 -3.71 13.73 -15.55
N LYS A 166 -3.54 13.56 -16.87
CA LYS A 166 -4.64 13.55 -17.86
C LYS A 166 -5.31 12.19 -17.92
N TRP A 167 -4.54 11.11 -17.84
CA TRP A 167 -5.02 9.74 -18.02
C TRP A 167 -5.62 9.10 -16.76
N LEU A 168 -4.96 9.25 -15.59
CA LEU A 168 -5.38 8.61 -14.35
C LEU A 168 -6.85 8.87 -13.91
N PRO A 169 -7.45 10.06 -14.15
CA PRO A 169 -8.86 10.31 -13.80
C PRO A 169 -9.86 9.39 -14.50
N GLU A 170 -9.52 8.84 -15.67
CA GLU A 170 -10.38 7.98 -16.47
C GLU A 170 -10.28 6.50 -16.07
N GLU A 171 -9.31 6.17 -15.21
CA GLU A 171 -8.96 4.81 -14.87
C GLU A 171 -9.58 4.35 -13.55
N GLN A 172 -9.97 3.07 -13.53
CA GLN A 172 -10.46 2.43 -12.31
C GLN A 172 -9.29 2.09 -11.38
N ASN A 173 -9.46 2.29 -10.09
CA ASN A 173 -8.42 1.94 -9.12
C ASN A 173 -8.33 0.42 -8.84
N ILE A 174 -9.37 -0.35 -9.17
CA ILE A 174 -9.32 -1.81 -9.20
C ILE A 174 -9.19 -2.28 -10.64
N VAL A 175 -8.02 -2.82 -10.98
CA VAL A 175 -7.70 -3.33 -12.32
C VAL A 175 -8.48 -4.61 -12.62
N GLN A 176 -9.31 -4.57 -13.66
CA GLN A 176 -10.05 -5.71 -14.18
C GLN A 176 -9.49 -6.13 -15.55
N ASN A 177 -8.45 -6.97 -15.53
CA ASN A 177 -7.74 -7.37 -16.76
C ASN A 177 -7.66 -8.89 -16.97
N MET A 178 -8.45 -9.66 -16.22
CA MET A 178 -8.47 -11.12 -16.28
C MET A 178 -9.87 -11.63 -16.53
N VAL A 179 -9.97 -12.65 -17.39
CA VAL A 179 -11.15 -13.49 -17.53
C VAL A 179 -10.82 -14.83 -16.87
N TYR A 180 -11.57 -15.18 -15.83
CA TYR A 180 -11.39 -16.43 -15.10
C TYR A 180 -12.27 -17.53 -15.70
N PRO A 181 -11.78 -18.78 -15.84
CA PRO A 181 -12.61 -19.90 -16.29
C PRO A 181 -13.81 -20.19 -15.37
N HIS A 182 -13.66 -19.89 -14.08
CA HIS A 182 -14.68 -20.09 -13.05
C HIS A 182 -14.86 -18.80 -12.24
N PRO A 183 -15.49 -17.75 -12.81
CA PRO A 183 -15.60 -16.43 -12.16
C PRO A 183 -16.32 -16.48 -10.80
N GLN A 184 -17.26 -17.42 -10.62
CA GLN A 184 -18.00 -17.63 -9.37
C GLN A 184 -17.13 -18.07 -8.18
N LYS A 185 -15.91 -18.55 -8.44
CA LYS A 185 -14.95 -18.96 -7.40
C LYS A 185 -13.98 -17.83 -7.02
N ILE A 186 -14.02 -16.72 -7.74
CA ILE A 186 -13.07 -15.63 -7.56
C ILE A 186 -13.59 -14.69 -6.50
N GLU A 187 -12.77 -14.51 -5.47
CA GLU A 187 -13.05 -13.65 -4.35
C GLU A 187 -12.14 -12.42 -4.44
N ARG A 188 -12.63 -11.30 -3.91
CA ARG A 188 -11.81 -10.12 -3.60
C ARG A 188 -11.86 -9.88 -2.11
N THR A 189 -10.68 -9.67 -1.51
CA THR A 189 -10.56 -9.31 -0.10
C THR A 189 -9.76 -8.04 0.05
N LEU A 190 -10.13 -7.23 1.04
CA LEU A 190 -9.41 -6.02 1.40
C LEU A 190 -8.41 -6.32 2.52
N VAL A 191 -7.22 -5.71 2.41
CA VAL A 191 -6.17 -5.71 3.42
C VAL A 191 -5.78 -4.26 3.69
N ILE A 192 -5.62 -3.90 4.97
CA ILE A 192 -5.06 -2.59 5.36
C ILE A 192 -3.75 -2.82 6.09
N LEU A 193 -2.65 -2.27 5.57
CA LEU A 193 -1.42 -2.09 6.31
C LEU A 193 -1.57 -0.85 7.20
N LYS A 194 -1.69 -1.11 8.49
CA LYS A 194 -2.09 -0.14 9.52
C LYS A 194 -1.04 0.97 9.73
N PRO A 195 -1.42 2.08 10.40
CA PRO A 195 -0.52 3.21 10.69
C PRO A 195 0.81 2.90 11.36
N ASP A 196 0.93 1.82 12.15
CA ASP A 196 2.20 1.43 12.76
C ASP A 196 3.30 1.11 11.76
N ASN A 197 2.93 0.76 10.52
CA ASN A 197 3.88 0.49 9.44
C ASN A 197 4.54 1.75 8.86
N TRP A 198 4.02 2.94 9.17
CA TRP A 198 4.37 4.20 8.51
C TRP A 198 5.00 5.23 9.46
N LYS A 199 5.23 4.85 10.72
CA LYS A 199 5.81 5.75 11.75
C LYS A 199 7.26 6.13 11.46
N TYR A 200 8.01 5.21 10.87
CA TYR A 200 9.43 5.37 10.54
C TYR A 200 9.70 4.70 9.19
N ALA A 201 10.79 5.09 8.52
CA ALA A 201 11.29 4.38 7.34
C ALA A 201 11.51 2.90 7.70
N SER A 202 10.92 2.00 6.92
CA SER A 202 10.90 0.58 7.25
C SER A 202 10.65 -0.28 6.02
N SER A 203 11.29 -1.44 5.99
CA SER A 203 11.00 -2.52 5.03
C SER A 203 9.65 -3.21 5.30
N LYS A 204 9.09 -3.03 6.49
CA LYS A 204 7.92 -3.74 7.02
C LYS A 204 6.73 -3.81 6.04
N PRO A 205 6.24 -2.71 5.42
CA PRO A 205 5.15 -2.80 4.45
C PRO A 205 5.46 -3.73 3.27
N GLY A 206 6.67 -3.63 2.72
CA GLY A 206 7.10 -4.44 1.59
C GLY A 206 7.24 -5.92 1.96
N THR A 207 7.79 -6.23 3.13
CA THR A 207 7.90 -7.61 3.62
C THR A 207 6.52 -8.24 3.84
N ILE A 208 5.55 -7.49 4.34
CA ILE A 208 4.17 -7.99 4.50
C ILE A 208 3.54 -8.30 3.14
N ILE A 209 3.73 -7.43 2.14
CA ILE A 209 3.27 -7.68 0.77
C ILE A 209 3.95 -8.93 0.18
N ASP A 210 5.26 -9.14 0.45
CA ASP A 210 5.98 -10.35 0.03
C ASP A 210 5.35 -11.62 0.64
N MET A 211 5.03 -11.59 1.94
CA MET A 211 4.38 -12.73 2.61
C MET A 211 3.02 -13.05 1.98
N PHE A 212 2.20 -12.05 1.70
CA PHE A 212 0.91 -12.26 1.02
C PHE A 212 1.07 -12.77 -0.41
N SER A 213 2.15 -12.40 -1.11
CA SER A 213 2.39 -12.80 -2.50
C SER A 213 2.54 -14.32 -2.68
N ARG A 214 2.95 -15.04 -1.62
CA ARG A 214 3.11 -16.50 -1.59
C ARG A 214 1.80 -17.27 -1.69
N THR A 215 0.66 -16.58 -1.55
CA THR A 215 -0.68 -17.15 -1.71
C THR A 215 -1.06 -17.40 -3.18
N GLY A 216 -0.30 -16.84 -4.13
CA GLY A 216 -0.64 -16.82 -5.56
C GLY A 216 -1.78 -15.87 -5.91
N LEU A 217 -2.25 -15.05 -4.96
CA LEU A 217 -3.28 -14.04 -5.21
C LEU A 217 -2.73 -12.84 -5.98
N ARG A 218 -3.63 -12.18 -6.69
CA ARG A 218 -3.32 -11.01 -7.52
C ARG A 218 -3.62 -9.74 -6.74
N ILE A 219 -2.64 -8.85 -6.58
CA ILE A 219 -2.93 -7.47 -6.19
C ILE A 219 -3.60 -6.79 -7.40
N VAL A 220 -4.83 -6.33 -7.20
CA VAL A 220 -5.64 -5.67 -8.25
C VAL A 220 -5.98 -4.22 -7.91
N GLY A 221 -5.86 -3.84 -6.65
CA GLY A 221 -6.05 -2.47 -6.19
C GLY A 221 -5.07 -2.13 -5.08
N ILE A 222 -4.62 -0.88 -5.05
CA ILE A 222 -3.79 -0.32 -3.99
C ILE A 222 -4.11 1.16 -3.83
N LYS A 223 -4.01 1.67 -2.61
CA LYS A 223 -4.25 3.09 -2.31
C LYS A 223 -3.51 3.50 -1.04
N ILE A 224 -2.84 4.64 -1.09
CA ILE A 224 -2.42 5.36 0.13
C ILE A 224 -3.61 6.15 0.64
N HIS A 225 -3.95 5.97 1.92
CA HIS A 225 -5.14 6.58 2.50
C HIS A 225 -4.89 7.08 3.90
N ARG A 226 -5.60 8.14 4.28
CA ARG A 226 -5.66 8.69 5.63
C ARG A 226 -7.13 8.69 6.03
N LEU A 227 -7.55 7.66 6.79
CA LEU A 227 -8.97 7.52 7.14
C LEU A 227 -9.43 8.76 7.91
N SER A 228 -10.55 9.34 7.48
CA SER A 228 -11.23 10.33 8.32
C SER A 228 -11.79 9.66 9.57
N VAL A 229 -12.13 10.45 10.59
CA VAL A 229 -12.79 9.92 11.80
C VAL A 229 -14.12 9.26 11.44
N ALA A 230 -14.88 9.86 10.53
CA ALA A 230 -16.13 9.29 10.01
C ALA A 230 -15.90 7.94 9.31
N GLU A 231 -14.91 7.85 8.41
CA GLU A 231 -14.59 6.60 7.72
C GLU A 231 -14.16 5.51 8.70
N ALA A 232 -13.33 5.84 9.69
CA ALA A 232 -12.88 4.87 10.70
C ALA A 232 -14.03 4.40 11.61
N LEU A 233 -14.94 5.30 12.01
CA LEU A 233 -16.16 4.94 12.76
C LEU A 233 -17.06 4.00 11.97
N GLU A 234 -17.29 4.27 10.68
CA GLU A 234 -18.10 3.42 9.81
C GLU A 234 -17.41 2.07 9.55
N PHE A 235 -16.10 2.09 9.32
CA PHE A 235 -15.31 0.88 9.05
C PHE A 235 -15.37 -0.11 10.21
N TYR A 236 -15.06 0.38 11.42
CA TYR A 236 -14.98 -0.44 12.64
C TYR A 236 -16.29 -0.55 13.41
N GLY A 237 -17.34 0.18 13.04
CA GLY A 237 -18.65 0.19 13.69
C GLY A 237 -19.19 -1.20 14.09
N PRO A 238 -19.12 -2.24 13.23
CA PRO A 238 -19.54 -3.59 13.59
C PRO A 238 -18.83 -4.21 14.80
N VAL A 239 -17.63 -3.72 15.14
CA VAL A 239 -16.82 -4.20 16.26
C VAL A 239 -17.25 -3.56 17.59
N LYS A 240 -17.97 -2.42 17.56
CA LYS A 240 -18.32 -1.64 18.76
C LYS A 240 -19.15 -2.45 19.76
N GLU A 241 -20.27 -3.01 19.33
CA GLU A 241 -21.14 -3.80 20.21
C GLU A 241 -20.45 -5.10 20.67
N VAL A 242 -19.66 -5.73 19.78
CA VAL A 242 -18.88 -6.93 20.14
C VAL A 242 -17.85 -6.64 21.24
N LEU A 243 -17.21 -5.47 21.22
CA LEU A 243 -16.29 -5.04 22.28
C LEU A 243 -17.05 -4.76 23.58
N LYS A 244 -18.20 -4.10 23.49
CA LYS A 244 -19.06 -3.82 24.64
C LYS A 244 -19.47 -5.10 25.36
N ASP A 245 -19.99 -6.08 24.63
CA ASP A 245 -20.44 -7.37 25.19
C ASP A 245 -19.29 -8.16 25.83
N LYS A 246 -18.09 -8.11 25.24
CA LYS A 246 -16.93 -8.85 25.73
C LYS A 246 -16.19 -8.17 26.87
N LEU A 247 -16.03 -6.85 26.81
CA LEU A 247 -15.17 -6.11 27.74
C LEU A 247 -15.95 -5.58 28.95
N ALA A 248 -17.20 -5.16 28.79
CA ALA A 248 -17.94 -4.56 29.89
C ALA A 248 -18.06 -5.49 31.12
N PRO A 249 -18.42 -6.78 30.99
CA PRO A 249 -18.48 -7.68 32.15
C PRO A 249 -17.10 -7.93 32.80
N VAL A 250 -16.05 -8.01 31.98
CA VAL A 250 -14.68 -8.25 32.44
C VAL A 250 -14.16 -7.07 33.25
N PHE A 251 -14.34 -5.85 32.74
CA PHE A 251 -13.83 -4.65 33.38
C PHE A 251 -14.74 -4.15 34.51
N GLY A 252 -16.05 -4.39 34.45
CA GLY A 252 -16.96 -4.22 35.59
C GLY A 252 -16.55 -5.10 36.78
N LYS A 253 -16.22 -6.38 36.52
CA LYS A 253 -15.70 -7.29 37.55
C LYS A 253 -14.35 -6.82 38.10
N LYS A 254 -13.40 -6.41 37.24
CA LYS A 254 -12.11 -5.88 37.70
C LYS A 254 -12.27 -4.61 38.55
N ALA A 255 -13.19 -3.72 38.18
CA ALA A 255 -13.49 -2.54 38.98
C ALA A 255 -14.05 -2.92 40.35
N LYS A 256 -14.97 -3.89 40.41
CA LYS A 256 -15.46 -4.45 41.68
C LYS A 256 -14.31 -4.95 42.53
N GLU A 257 -13.47 -5.85 42.01
CA GLU A 257 -12.35 -6.44 42.74
C GLU A 257 -11.35 -5.38 43.22
N LEU A 258 -11.10 -4.35 42.41
CA LEU A 258 -10.23 -3.22 42.78
C LEU A 258 -10.82 -2.41 43.95
N LEU A 259 -12.11 -2.08 43.88
CA LEU A 259 -12.80 -1.30 44.92
C LEU A 259 -12.92 -2.09 46.23
N GLU A 260 -13.27 -3.38 46.17
CA GLU A 260 -13.35 -4.25 47.34
C GLU A 260 -11.99 -4.36 48.04
N ARG A 261 -10.91 -4.49 47.27
CA ARG A 261 -9.54 -4.56 47.79
C ARG A 261 -9.10 -3.24 48.42
N GLU A 262 -9.31 -2.12 47.73
CA GLU A 262 -8.83 -0.80 48.16
C GLU A 262 -9.58 -0.30 49.39
N PHE A 263 -10.90 -0.47 49.41
CA PHE A 263 -11.77 0.03 50.48
C PHE A 263 -12.13 -1.04 51.52
N LYS A 264 -11.65 -2.28 51.37
CA LYS A 264 -11.88 -3.40 52.30
C LYS A 264 -13.36 -3.64 52.60
N LEU A 265 -14.17 -3.68 51.55
CA LEU A 265 -15.63 -3.89 51.63
C LEU A 265 -16.06 -4.99 50.66
N ASN A 266 -17.27 -5.51 50.83
CA ASN A 266 -17.87 -6.47 49.91
C ASN A 266 -19.02 -5.79 49.15
N LEU A 267 -18.90 -5.70 47.83
CA LEU A 267 -19.90 -5.11 46.97
C LEU A 267 -20.98 -6.13 46.62
N SER A 268 -22.24 -5.70 46.74
CA SER A 268 -23.40 -6.52 46.38
C SER A 268 -23.39 -6.88 44.88
N GLU A 269 -24.11 -7.95 44.52
CA GLU A 269 -24.36 -8.30 43.11
C GLU A 269 -25.03 -7.16 42.33
N THR A 270 -25.91 -6.39 42.97
CA THR A 270 -26.51 -5.20 42.37
C THR A 270 -25.45 -4.16 42.01
N THR A 271 -24.50 -3.89 42.91
CA THR A 271 -23.40 -2.95 42.64
C THR A 271 -22.45 -3.48 41.57
N ALA A 272 -22.21 -4.79 41.52
CA ALA A 272 -21.42 -5.42 40.47
C ALA A 272 -22.04 -5.21 39.07
N LYS A 273 -23.36 -5.33 38.97
CA LYS A 273 -24.10 -5.03 37.73
C LYS A 273 -24.00 -3.55 37.37
N MET A 274 -24.20 -2.64 38.32
CA MET A 274 -24.04 -1.21 38.08
C MET A 274 -22.64 -0.86 37.56
N LEU A 275 -21.58 -1.43 38.12
CA LEU A 275 -20.20 -1.20 37.65
C LEU A 275 -19.98 -1.73 36.23
N THR A 276 -20.64 -2.83 35.87
CA THR A 276 -20.60 -3.37 34.50
C THR A 276 -21.33 -2.45 33.52
N GLU A 277 -22.52 -1.99 33.88
CA GLU A 277 -23.39 -1.13 33.06
C GLU A 277 -22.93 0.35 33.00
N SER A 278 -22.03 0.76 33.91
CA SER A 278 -21.41 2.09 33.89
C SER A 278 -19.96 2.00 33.41
N PHE A 279 -19.03 1.79 34.34
CA PHE A 279 -17.58 1.75 34.08
C PHE A 279 -17.19 0.73 33.00
N GLY A 280 -17.79 -0.47 33.04
CA GLY A 280 -17.50 -1.52 32.05
C GLY A 280 -17.84 -1.10 30.62
N ILE A 281 -19.04 -0.52 30.42
CA ILE A 281 -19.47 0.01 29.13
C ILE A 281 -18.59 1.19 28.71
N GLU A 282 -18.34 2.14 29.61
CA GLU A 282 -17.51 3.32 29.31
C GLU A 282 -16.08 2.92 28.91
N TYR A 283 -15.50 1.93 29.58
CA TYR A 283 -14.21 1.37 29.22
C TYR A 283 -14.24 0.72 27.83
N ALA A 284 -15.29 -0.04 27.50
CA ALA A 284 -15.41 -0.68 26.20
C ALA A 284 -15.58 0.34 25.06
N GLU A 285 -16.33 1.41 25.29
CA GLU A 285 -16.45 2.53 24.35
C GLU A 285 -15.11 3.25 24.18
N ASP A 286 -14.36 3.45 25.27
CA ASP A 286 -13.02 4.05 25.22
C ASP A 286 -12.04 3.19 24.40
N GLN A 287 -12.11 1.86 24.54
CA GLN A 287 -11.32 0.93 23.73
C GLN A 287 -11.69 1.00 22.25
N PHE A 288 -12.98 1.20 21.91
CA PHE A 288 -13.40 1.43 20.55
C PHE A 288 -12.86 2.76 20.01
N ASP A 289 -12.94 3.83 20.80
CA ASP A 289 -12.40 5.15 20.43
C ASP A 289 -10.88 5.09 20.19
N GLN A 290 -10.14 4.27 20.95
CA GLN A 290 -8.71 4.03 20.73
C GLN A 290 -8.43 3.33 19.38
N ILE A 291 -9.31 2.45 18.90
CA ILE A 291 -9.15 1.83 17.56
C ILE A 291 -9.32 2.90 16.48
N VAL A 292 -10.35 3.75 16.63
CA VAL A 292 -10.59 4.84 15.68
C VAL A 292 -9.42 5.83 15.71
N GLU A 293 -8.99 6.26 16.89
CA GLU A 293 -7.83 7.12 17.09
C GLU A 293 -6.57 6.53 16.48
N PHE A 294 -6.34 5.23 16.63
CA PHE A 294 -5.17 4.57 16.05
C PHE A 294 -5.20 4.60 14.50
N MET A 295 -6.38 4.51 13.89
CA MET A 295 -6.56 4.42 12.43
C MET A 295 -6.72 5.77 11.73
N SER A 296 -7.29 6.77 12.40
CA SER A 296 -7.47 8.14 11.89
C SER A 296 -6.41 9.12 12.42
N GLY A 297 -5.78 8.79 13.54
CA GLY A 297 -4.86 9.67 14.28
C GLY A 297 -5.56 10.75 15.10
N ILE A 298 -6.89 10.70 15.20
CA ILE A 298 -7.72 11.67 15.93
C ILE A 298 -8.77 10.91 16.73
N ARG A 299 -8.86 11.17 18.03
CA ARG A 299 -9.85 10.53 18.90
C ARG A 299 -11.27 11.03 18.57
N PRO A 300 -12.26 10.15 18.40
CA PRO A 300 -13.62 10.56 18.01
C PRO A 300 -14.23 11.64 18.89
N ARG A 301 -14.15 11.48 20.22
CA ARG A 301 -14.68 12.43 21.21
C ARG A 301 -14.01 13.81 21.19
N GLN A 302 -12.85 13.93 20.54
CA GLN A 302 -12.07 15.17 20.44
C GLN A 302 -12.15 15.79 19.04
N CYS A 303 -12.79 15.13 18.08
CA CYS A 303 -12.90 15.61 16.70
C CYS A 303 -14.13 16.54 16.56
N PRO A 304 -13.96 17.80 16.13
CA PRO A 304 -15.08 18.67 15.79
C PRO A 304 -15.97 18.04 14.71
N LEU A 305 -17.29 18.25 14.79
CA LEU A 305 -18.25 17.63 13.87
C LEU A 305 -18.00 18.03 12.41
N GLU A 306 -17.61 19.29 12.19
CA GLU A 306 -17.23 19.84 10.89
C GLU A 306 -15.94 19.23 10.29
N GLU A 307 -15.09 18.63 11.13
CA GLU A 307 -13.83 18.02 10.73
C GLU A 307 -13.91 16.50 10.54
N MET A 308 -15.03 15.86 10.91
CA MET A 308 -15.15 14.39 10.91
C MET A 308 -14.86 13.72 9.56
N HIS A 309 -15.11 14.43 8.45
CA HIS A 309 -14.88 13.94 7.09
C HIS A 309 -13.54 14.37 6.48
N GLN A 310 -12.76 15.20 7.18
CA GLN A 310 -11.43 15.59 6.72
C GLN A 310 -10.48 14.38 6.80
N PRO A 311 -9.47 14.31 5.92
CA PRO A 311 -8.47 13.25 6.00
C PRO A 311 -7.83 13.20 7.39
N GLY A 312 -7.67 11.99 7.92
CA GLY A 312 -6.98 11.79 9.20
C GLY A 312 -5.51 12.22 9.15
N THR A 313 -4.84 12.17 10.30
CA THR A 313 -3.43 12.58 10.41
C THR A 313 -2.45 11.45 10.11
N VAL A 314 -2.88 10.19 10.27
CA VAL A 314 -2.03 9.02 10.07
C VAL A 314 -2.31 8.31 8.74
N LYS A 315 -1.25 7.74 8.17
CA LYS A 315 -1.27 7.05 6.87
C LYS A 315 -1.49 5.56 7.04
N CYS A 316 -2.23 4.97 6.12
CA CYS A 316 -2.29 3.53 5.92
C CYS A 316 -2.19 3.21 4.42
N MET A 317 -2.03 1.93 4.11
CA MET A 317 -2.11 1.42 2.73
C MET A 317 -3.22 0.39 2.64
N ILE A 318 -4.12 0.59 1.68
CA ILE A 318 -5.19 -0.34 1.36
C ILE A 318 -4.72 -1.17 0.15
N LEU A 319 -4.94 -2.47 0.22
CA LEU A 319 -4.65 -3.44 -0.82
C LEU A 319 -5.91 -4.26 -1.10
N VAL A 320 -6.17 -4.56 -2.36
CA VAL A 320 -7.21 -5.50 -2.78
C VAL A 320 -6.54 -6.68 -3.45
N TYR A 321 -6.74 -7.87 -2.86
CA TYR A 321 -6.27 -9.14 -3.40
C TYR A 321 -7.43 -9.89 -4.06
N GLU A 322 -7.17 -10.47 -5.23
CA GLU A 322 -8.13 -11.22 -6.04
C GLU A 322 -7.62 -12.63 -6.34
N GLY A 323 -8.51 -13.62 -6.24
CA GLY A 323 -8.26 -15.00 -6.65
C GLY A 323 -9.17 -16.02 -5.95
N GLU A 324 -9.00 -17.31 -6.28
CA GLU A 324 -9.76 -18.38 -5.62
C GLU A 324 -9.34 -18.53 -4.15
N GLY A 325 -10.32 -18.45 -3.25
CA GLY A 325 -10.15 -18.53 -1.80
C GLY A 325 -9.35 -17.35 -1.21
N ALA A 326 -9.47 -16.15 -1.79
CA ALA A 326 -8.69 -14.98 -1.39
C ALA A 326 -8.86 -14.63 0.09
N LEU A 327 -10.09 -14.67 0.62
CA LEU A 327 -10.36 -14.37 2.04
C LEU A 327 -9.59 -15.31 2.96
N LYS A 328 -9.75 -16.63 2.74
CA LYS A 328 -9.10 -17.65 3.56
C LYS A 328 -7.58 -17.55 3.48
N LYS A 329 -7.02 -17.49 2.27
CA LYS A 329 -5.56 -17.45 2.05
C LYS A 329 -4.91 -16.24 2.71
N ILE A 330 -5.51 -15.05 2.59
CA ILE A 330 -4.99 -13.85 3.25
C ILE A 330 -5.06 -13.99 4.77
N ARG A 331 -6.15 -14.50 5.33
CA ARG A 331 -6.31 -14.69 6.78
C ARG A 331 -5.33 -15.74 7.34
N ASP A 332 -5.09 -16.81 6.59
CA ASP A 332 -4.11 -17.86 6.96
C ASP A 332 -2.69 -17.26 7.07
N VAL A 333 -2.29 -16.42 6.10
CA VAL A 333 -0.99 -15.71 6.14
C VAL A 333 -0.95 -14.63 7.23
N LEU A 334 -2.07 -13.94 7.46
CA LEU A 334 -2.16 -12.88 8.46
C LEU A 334 -2.02 -13.42 9.89
N GLY A 335 -2.62 -14.58 10.18
CA GLY A 335 -2.67 -15.17 11.51
C GLY A 335 -3.77 -14.57 12.41
N PRO A 336 -4.00 -15.15 13.60
CA PRO A 336 -5.03 -14.71 14.54
C PRO A 336 -4.79 -13.28 15.05
N THR A 337 -5.85 -12.61 15.51
CA THR A 337 -5.84 -11.19 15.89
C THR A 337 -4.81 -10.83 16.96
N ASP A 338 -4.53 -11.77 17.87
CA ASP A 338 -3.51 -11.65 18.92
C ASP A 338 -2.16 -12.20 18.44
N PRO A 339 -1.15 -11.33 18.21
CA PRO A 339 0.21 -11.74 17.82
C PRO A 339 0.85 -12.80 18.73
N LEU A 340 0.53 -12.78 20.03
CA LEU A 340 1.12 -13.70 21.01
C LEU A 340 0.62 -15.13 20.82
N LYS A 341 -0.55 -15.30 20.19
CA LYS A 341 -1.18 -16.59 19.86
C LYS A 341 -0.97 -17.00 18.41
N ALA A 342 -0.32 -16.16 17.61
CA ALA A 342 -0.13 -16.39 16.20
C ALA A 342 1.01 -17.39 15.93
N PRO A 343 0.83 -18.37 15.02
CA PRO A 343 1.91 -19.27 14.62
C PRO A 343 3.10 -18.51 14.01
N GLY A 344 4.31 -19.07 14.15
CA GLY A 344 5.51 -18.57 13.47
C GLY A 344 5.30 -18.50 11.95
N GLY A 345 5.86 -17.46 11.31
CA GLY A 345 5.70 -17.25 9.87
C GLY A 345 4.38 -16.59 9.45
N THR A 346 3.50 -16.20 10.38
CA THR A 346 2.33 -15.35 10.08
C THR A 346 2.68 -13.87 10.27
N VAL A 347 2.05 -12.99 9.48
CA VAL A 347 2.33 -11.54 9.51
C VAL A 347 2.18 -10.97 10.93
N ARG A 348 1.11 -11.34 11.65
CA ARG A 348 0.88 -10.81 13.01
C ARG A 348 1.92 -11.32 14.00
N ARG A 349 2.42 -12.54 13.85
CA ARG A 349 3.48 -13.06 14.74
C ARG A 349 4.81 -12.35 14.52
N GLU A 350 5.18 -12.13 13.26
CA GLU A 350 6.47 -11.52 12.91
C GLU A 350 6.51 -10.02 13.22
N PHE A 351 5.37 -9.33 13.09
CA PHE A 351 5.35 -7.88 13.01
C PHE A 351 4.42 -7.16 13.99
N GLY A 352 3.44 -7.87 14.56
CA GLY A 352 2.49 -7.31 15.51
C GLY A 352 3.02 -7.30 16.94
N SER A 353 2.72 -6.26 17.70
CA SER A 353 3.15 -6.15 19.11
C SER A 353 2.04 -6.53 20.09
N ASN A 354 0.78 -6.20 19.78
CA ASN A 354 -0.39 -6.57 20.58
C ASN A 354 -1.66 -6.58 19.71
N ILE A 355 -2.83 -6.82 20.32
CA ILE A 355 -4.13 -6.91 19.63
C ILE A 355 -4.48 -5.63 18.86
N MET A 356 -4.17 -4.45 19.40
CA MET A 356 -4.45 -3.16 18.76
C MET A 356 -3.44 -2.87 17.64
N VAL A 357 -2.16 -3.04 17.94
CA VAL A 357 -1.02 -2.81 17.05
C VAL A 357 -0.59 -4.16 16.44
N ASN A 358 -1.51 -4.77 15.70
CA ASN A 358 -1.30 -6.05 15.03
C ASN A 358 -0.96 -5.89 13.53
N THR A 359 -0.50 -4.70 13.12
CA THR A 359 0.13 -4.42 11.83
C THR A 359 -0.76 -4.46 10.59
N ALA A 360 -1.73 -5.36 10.50
CA ALA A 360 -2.62 -5.44 9.37
C ALA A 360 -4.04 -5.87 9.74
N HIS A 361 -5.00 -5.32 9.00
CA HIS A 361 -6.40 -5.75 8.94
C HIS A 361 -6.64 -6.55 7.66
N ALA A 362 -7.53 -7.54 7.72
CA ALA A 362 -8.07 -8.19 6.54
C ALA A 362 -9.55 -8.52 6.78
N SER A 363 -10.36 -8.40 5.73
CA SER A 363 -11.79 -8.74 5.77
C SER A 363 -12.03 -10.17 6.24
N ASP A 364 -13.18 -10.43 6.86
CA ASP A 364 -13.56 -11.74 7.41
C ASP A 364 -14.66 -12.46 6.61
N SER A 365 -15.30 -11.76 5.68
CA SER A 365 -16.37 -12.23 4.81
C SER A 365 -16.42 -11.41 3.52
N MET A 366 -17.13 -11.90 2.50
CA MET A 366 -17.28 -11.20 1.22
C MET A 366 -18.11 -9.93 1.38
N GLU A 367 -19.15 -10.00 2.21
CA GLU A 367 -20.02 -8.88 2.56
C GLU A 367 -19.22 -7.79 3.30
N ALA A 368 -18.37 -8.19 4.26
CA ALA A 368 -17.48 -7.25 4.93
C ALA A 368 -16.48 -6.64 3.94
N ALA A 369 -15.86 -7.44 3.06
CA ALA A 369 -14.92 -6.93 2.06
C ALA A 369 -15.57 -5.87 1.17
N GLN A 370 -16.78 -6.11 0.66
CA GLN A 370 -17.52 -5.16 -0.17
C GLN A 370 -17.84 -3.86 0.58
N ARG A 371 -18.36 -3.97 1.82
CA ARG A 371 -18.63 -2.81 2.68
C ARG A 371 -17.35 -2.02 2.96
N GLU A 372 -16.30 -2.69 3.41
CA GLU A 372 -15.01 -2.10 3.77
C GLU A 372 -14.37 -1.37 2.58
N MET A 373 -14.43 -1.96 1.38
CA MET A 373 -13.97 -1.33 0.13
C MET A 373 -14.76 -0.05 -0.20
N SER A 374 -16.07 -0.05 0.05
CA SER A 374 -16.93 1.13 -0.13
C SER A 374 -16.56 2.25 0.86
N VAL A 375 -16.38 1.92 2.15
CA VAL A 375 -16.04 2.90 3.20
C VAL A 375 -14.74 3.62 2.88
N VAL A 376 -13.71 2.88 2.47
CA VAL A 376 -12.41 3.48 2.10
C VAL A 376 -12.38 4.06 0.68
N LYS A 377 -13.52 4.03 -0.02
CA LYS A 377 -13.72 4.53 -1.38
C LYS A 377 -12.61 4.02 -2.30
N ILE A 378 -12.42 2.70 -2.33
CA ILE A 378 -11.28 2.10 -3.03
C ILE A 378 -11.29 2.43 -4.53
N ASP A 379 -12.45 2.64 -5.13
CA ASP A 379 -12.57 3.02 -6.56
C ASP A 379 -12.04 4.42 -6.86
N LYS A 380 -11.83 5.27 -5.85
CA LYS A 380 -11.27 6.62 -5.99
C LYS A 380 -9.82 6.65 -5.48
N ASN A 381 -8.90 7.07 -6.33
CA ASN A 381 -7.50 7.30 -5.97
C ASN A 381 -7.15 8.80 -5.98
N SER A 382 -6.30 9.25 -5.06
CA SER A 382 -5.86 10.65 -4.98
C SER A 382 -4.67 10.98 -5.88
N SER A 383 -4.04 9.99 -6.53
CA SER A 383 -2.81 10.18 -7.31
C SER A 383 -2.96 11.29 -8.37
N ALA A 384 -4.03 11.25 -9.16
CA ALA A 384 -4.29 12.29 -10.17
C ALA A 384 -4.43 13.70 -9.55
N ALA A 385 -5.23 13.84 -8.49
CA ALA A 385 -5.45 15.12 -7.82
C ALA A 385 -4.15 15.67 -7.18
N ILE A 386 -3.32 14.79 -6.61
CA ILE A 386 -2.01 15.16 -6.05
C ILE A 386 -1.09 15.70 -7.15
N ILE A 387 -1.04 15.02 -8.30
CA ILE A 387 -0.21 15.43 -9.43
C ILE A 387 -0.71 16.77 -10.01
N GLN A 388 -2.01 16.89 -10.27
CA GLN A 388 -2.62 18.13 -10.79
C GLN A 388 -2.36 19.32 -9.87
N SER A 389 -2.51 19.13 -8.55
CA SER A 389 -2.21 20.17 -7.56
C SER A 389 -0.74 20.61 -7.63
N TYR A 390 0.19 19.66 -7.73
CA TYR A 390 1.61 19.96 -7.87
C TYR A 390 1.92 20.71 -9.18
N LEU A 391 1.43 20.22 -10.32
CA LEU A 391 1.66 20.85 -11.62
C LEU A 391 1.11 22.28 -11.66
N SER A 392 -0.01 22.56 -10.98
CA SER A 392 -0.59 23.90 -10.88
C SER A 392 0.25 24.91 -10.10
N ILE A 393 1.21 24.43 -9.29
CA ILE A 393 2.12 25.27 -8.50
C ILE A 393 3.35 25.63 -9.33
N ILE A 394 3.94 24.65 -10.04
CA ILE A 394 5.19 24.86 -10.79
C ILE A 394 5.01 25.60 -12.13
N HIS A 395 3.77 25.66 -12.65
CA HIS A 395 3.45 26.41 -13.88
C HIS A 395 2.92 27.83 -13.59
N ARG A 396 2.95 28.28 -12.33
CA ARG A 396 2.72 29.68 -11.95
C ARG A 396 4.05 30.41 -11.91
#